data_AF-X1DXL3-F1
#
_entry.id   AF-X1DXL3-F1
#
_cell.length_a   1.000
_cell.length_b   1.000
_cell.length_c   1.000
_cell.angle_alpha   90.00
_cell.angle_beta   90.00
_cell.angle_gamma   90.00
#
_symmetry.space_group_name_H-M   'P 1'
#
loop_
_entity.id
_entity.type
_entity.pdbx_description
1 polymer ?
#
loop_
_entity_poly.entity_id
_entity_poly.type
_entity_poly.pdbx_seq_one_letter_code
_entity_poly.pdbx_strand_id
1 'polypeptide(L)' 'MDYKLILNTILVSHVRVPPAIEAILDSPENRVQGFLAAGHVSAVMGYWEYIPIAEKYQIPITVTGFEPLDIV' A
#
# COMPACT_ATOMS: atom_id res chain seq x y z
N MET A 1 10.22 20.83 31.34
CA MET A 1 9.85 19.44 31.00
C MET A 1 10.91 18.93 30.04
N ASP A 2 11.94 18.27 30.57
CA ASP A 2 13.04 17.70 29.78
C ASP A 2 12.65 16.30 29.32
N TYR A 3 12.14 16.17 28.08
CA TYR A 3 11.91 14.86 27.46
C TYR A 3 13.23 14.30 26.91
N LYS A 4 14.12 13.87 27.80
CA LYS A 4 15.39 13.24 27.41
C LYS A 4 15.13 11.77 27.04
N LEU A 5 15.09 11.49 25.74
CA LEU A 5 14.98 10.14 25.16
C LEU A 5 16.32 9.39 25.29
N ILE A 6 16.62 8.84 26.47
CA ILE A 6 17.95 8.29 26.75
C ILE A 6 18.13 6.83 26.26
N LEU A 7 17.06 6.08 25.99
CA LEU A 7 17.13 4.68 25.53
C LEU A 7 15.99 4.29 24.56
N ASN A 8 15.65 5.13 23.58
CA ASN A 8 14.56 4.81 22.64
C ASN A 8 15.11 4.24 21.32
N THR A 9 15.41 2.94 21.32
CA THR A 9 15.82 2.19 20.12
C THR A 9 14.60 1.52 19.48
N ILE A 10 14.37 1.79 18.20
CA ILE A 10 13.31 1.16 17.40
C ILE A 10 13.97 0.22 16.40
N LEU A 11 13.55 -1.04 16.37
CA LEU A 11 13.85 -1.95 15.26
C LEU A 11 12.81 -1.70 14.15
N VAL A 12 13.23 -1.07 13.06
CA VAL A 12 12.35 -0.60 12.00
C VAL A 12 12.10 -1.73 10.98
N SER A 13 10.89 -2.26 10.96
CA SER A 13 10.41 -3.25 9.95
C SER A 13 9.30 -2.69 9.07
N HIS A 14 9.33 -1.40 8.76
CA HIS A 14 8.33 -0.76 7.91
C HIS A 14 8.41 -1.30 6.48
N VAL A 15 7.25 -1.51 5.87
CA VAL A 15 7.12 -1.97 4.49
C VAL A 15 6.42 -0.91 3.66
N ARG A 16 6.67 -0.92 2.34
CA ARG A 16 6.01 -0.04 1.38
C ARG A 16 5.02 -0.85 0.55
N VAL A 17 3.82 -0.29 0.36
CA VAL A 17 2.75 -0.96 -0.40
C VAL A 17 3.04 -0.97 -1.91
N PRO A 18 3.40 0.14 -2.57
CA PRO A 18 3.59 0.13 -4.03
C PRO A 18 4.65 -0.86 -4.53
N PRO A 19 5.86 -0.97 -3.91
CA PRO A 19 6.83 -1.99 -4.31
C PRO A 19 6.37 -3.42 -4.06
N ALA A 20 5.52 -3.66 -3.05
CA ALA A 20 4.95 -4.97 -2.80
C ALA A 20 3.94 -5.37 -3.88
N ILE A 21 3.12 -4.42 -4.34
CA ILE A 21 2.19 -4.63 -5.47
C ILE A 21 2.97 -4.96 -6.74
N GLU A 22 4.00 -4.19 -7.07
CA GLU A 22 4.84 -4.47 -8.24
C GLU A 22 5.50 -5.85 -8.15
N ALA A 23 6.02 -6.25 -6.99
CA ALA A 23 6.62 -7.57 -6.81
C ALA A 23 5.62 -8.73 -7.03
N ILE A 24 4.34 -8.54 -6.67
CA ILE A 24 3.28 -9.50 -6.95
C ILE A 24 2.99 -9.54 -8.45
N LEU A 25 2.88 -8.38 -9.09
CA LEU A 25 2.54 -8.25 -10.50
C LEU A 25 3.65 -8.75 -11.44
N ASP A 26 4.93 -8.62 -11.03
CA ASP A 26 6.09 -9.11 -11.76
C ASP A 26 6.27 -10.64 -11.68
N SER A 27 5.53 -11.32 -10.80
CA SER A 27 5.61 -12.78 -10.68
C SER A 27 5.03 -13.47 -11.93
N PRO A 28 5.74 -14.43 -12.54
CA PRO A 28 5.25 -15.15 -13.73
C PRO A 28 4.00 -16.00 -13.44
N GLU A 29 3.77 -16.36 -12.18
CA GLU A 29 2.61 -17.13 -11.73
C GLU A 29 1.47 -16.21 -11.20
N ASN A 30 1.59 -14.89 -11.40
CA ASN A 30 0.58 -13.94 -10.96
C ASN A 30 -0.78 -14.20 -11.63
N ARG A 31 -1.84 -14.19 -10.83
CA ARG A 31 -3.24 -14.32 -11.28
C ARG A 31 -4.11 -13.15 -10.84
N VAL A 32 -3.53 -12.14 -10.18
CA VAL A 32 -4.26 -11.00 -9.66
C VAL A 32 -4.72 -10.11 -10.81
N GLN A 33 -6.02 -9.83 -10.84
CA GLN A 33 -6.68 -9.04 -11.88
C GLN A 33 -7.13 -7.65 -11.37
N GLY A 34 -6.90 -7.36 -10.09
CA GLY A 34 -7.25 -6.09 -9.47
C GLY A 34 -6.79 -6.02 -8.02
N PHE A 35 -6.57 -4.81 -7.52
CA PHE A 35 -6.20 -4.56 -6.12
C PHE A 35 -7.20 -3.63 -5.43
N LEU A 36 -7.52 -3.95 -4.18
CA LEU A 36 -8.16 -3.04 -3.25
C LEU A 36 -7.08 -2.41 -2.37
N ALA A 37 -6.74 -1.15 -2.63
CA ALA A 37 -5.76 -0.40 -1.87
C ALA A 37 -6.37 0.07 -0.54
N ALA A 38 -5.62 -0.11 0.54
CA ALA A 38 -6.08 0.26 1.88
C ALA A 38 -6.23 1.78 2.00
N GLY A 39 -7.43 2.25 2.38
CA GLY A 39 -7.75 3.66 2.57
C GLY A 39 -6.82 4.37 3.57
N HIS A 40 -6.48 3.74 4.70
CA HIS A 40 -5.58 4.35 5.69
C HIS A 40 -4.15 4.55 5.16
N VAL A 41 -3.64 3.63 4.35
CA VAL A 41 -2.32 3.79 3.72
C VAL A 41 -2.38 4.92 2.70
N SER A 42 -3.44 4.94 1.89
CA SER A 42 -3.67 5.96 0.87
C SER A 42 -3.89 7.35 1.47
N ALA A 43 -4.43 7.44 2.69
CA ALA A 43 -4.60 8.70 3.42
C ALA A 43 -3.26 9.31 3.86
N VAL A 44 -2.26 8.47 4.18
CA VAL A 44 -0.93 8.92 4.60
C VAL A 44 0.00 9.13 3.40
N MET A 45 0.05 8.15 2.50
CA MET A 45 0.98 8.12 1.37
C MET A 45 0.43 8.87 0.14
N GLY A 46 -0.89 8.99 0.02
CA GLY A 46 -1.55 9.42 -1.21
C GLY A 46 -1.98 8.26 -2.11
N TYR A 47 -2.79 8.56 -3.13
CA TYR A 47 -3.18 7.57 -4.14
C TYR A 47 -2.35 7.66 -5.44
N TRP A 48 -1.58 8.73 -5.63
CA TRP A 48 -0.87 9.03 -6.88
C TRP A 48 0.18 7.99 -7.25
N GLU A 49 0.76 7.28 -6.27
CA GLU A 49 1.73 6.20 -6.54
C GLU A 49 1.10 4.96 -7.20
N TYR A 50 -0.22 4.80 -7.13
CA TYR A 50 -0.92 3.68 -7.77
C TYR A 50 -1.17 3.90 -9.27
N ILE A 51 -1.22 5.16 -9.72
CA ILE A 51 -1.49 5.52 -11.13
C ILE A 51 -0.46 4.90 -12.08
N PRO A 52 0.87 5.12 -11.92
CA PRO A 52 1.85 4.55 -12.84
C PRO A 52 1.87 3.02 -12.81
N ILE A 53 1.51 2.39 -11.69
CA ILE A 53 1.42 0.94 -11.57
C ILE A 53 0.22 0.41 -12.38
N ALA A 54 -0.95 1.03 -12.20
CA ALA A 54 -2.14 0.67 -12.95
C ALA A 54 -1.93 0.83 -14.46
N GLU A 55 -1.26 1.91 -14.88
CA GLU A 55 -0.90 2.14 -16.29
C GLU A 55 0.13 1.12 -16.82
N LYS A 56 1.15 0.78 -16.03
CA LYS A 56 2.19 -0.17 -16.45
C LYS A 56 1.65 -1.59 -16.63
N TYR A 57 0.88 -2.08 -15.66
CA TYR A 57 0.43 -3.48 -15.63
C TYR A 57 -0.98 -3.67 -16.21
N GLN A 58 -1.69 -2.57 -16.52
CA GLN A 58 -3.07 -2.59 -17.00
C GLN A 58 -4.03 -3.33 -16.05
N ILE A 59 -3.76 -3.21 -14.74
CA ILE A 59 -4.55 -3.82 -13.66
C ILE A 59 -5.20 -2.71 -12.83
N PRO A 60 -6.53 -2.75 -12.62
CA PRO A 60 -7.23 -1.75 -11.81
C PRO A 60 -6.81 -1.81 -10.34
N ILE A 61 -6.61 -0.63 -9.74
CA ILE A 61 -6.35 -0.46 -8.32
C ILE A 61 -7.37 0.54 -7.77
N THR A 62 -8.21 0.09 -6.84
CA THR A 62 -9.27 0.90 -6.22
C THR A 62 -8.95 1.13 -4.76
N VAL A 63 -8.95 2.39 -4.30
CA VAL A 63 -8.84 2.69 -2.88
C VAL A 63 -10.19 2.41 -2.21
N THR A 64 -10.20 1.56 -1.19
CA THR A 64 -11.42 1.22 -0.43
C THR A 64 -11.30 1.61 1.03
N GLY A 65 -12.45 1.83 1.65
CA GLY A 65 -12.57 1.85 3.11
C GLY A 65 -12.60 0.44 3.70
N PHE A 66 -13.15 0.33 4.90
CA PHE A 66 -13.23 -0.91 5.67
C PHE A 66 -14.68 -1.29 6.00
N GLU A 67 -15.65 -0.50 5.55
CA GLU A 67 -17.05 -0.83 5.74
C GLU A 67 -17.45 -1.93 4.75
N PRO A 68 -18.41 -2.81 5.10
CA PRO A 68 -18.85 -3.88 4.20
C PRO A 68 -19.32 -3.37 2.83
N LEU A 69 -19.84 -2.14 2.77
CA LEU A 69 -20.26 -1.49 1.53
C LEU A 69 -19.08 -1.05 0.64
N ASP A 70 -17.85 -0.97 1.17
CA ASP A 70 -16.67 -0.60 0.39
C ASP A 70 -16.08 -1.80 -0.40
N ILE A 71 -16.61 -3.02 -0.19
CA ILE A 71 -16.07 -4.29 -0.72
C ILE A 71 -17.14 -5.04 -1.56
N VAL A 72 -18.30 -4.43 -1.84
CA VAL A 72 -19.37 -5.06 -2.64
C VAL A 72 -19.12 -5.02 -4.15
#